data_AF-A0A382ZC92-F1
#
_entry.id   AF-A0A382ZC92-F1
#
_cell.length_a   1.000
_cell.length_b   1.000
_cell.length_c   1.000
_cell.angle_alpha   90.00
_cell.angle_beta   90.00
_cell.angle_gamma   90.00
#
_symmetry.space_group_name_H-M   'P 1'
#
loop_
_entity.id
_entity.type
_entity.pdbx_description
1 polymer ?
#
loop_
_entity_poly.entity_id
_entity_poly.type
_entity_poly.pdbx_seq_one_letter_code
_entity_poly.pdbx_strand_id
1 'polypeptide(L)'
;VADNVAAFPGLSRRDQMRKAGPLFALGYTCRRPRHGLSRKKTMNALADLIYAVFSIYIYLLIATAIISWLTAFKILNTQNQFIYTLLGFLYRITEPVLRPLRRIIPPLGGIDLSPMILILALYFIRNLIVDNLG
;
A
#
# COMPACT_ATOMS: atom_id res chain seq x y z
N VAL A 1 22.05 39.51 -7.17
CA VAL A 1 22.49 40.35 -6.03
C VAL A 1 23.10 39.45 -4.96
N ALA A 2 24.27 38.86 -5.24
CA ALA A 2 25.10 38.16 -4.25
C ALA A 2 26.56 38.07 -4.71
N ASP A 3 27.07 39.13 -5.38
CA ASP A 3 28.37 39.08 -6.04
C ASP A 3 29.28 40.17 -5.44
N ASN A 4 29.50 40.20 -4.12
CA ASN A 4 30.62 40.98 -3.54
C ASN A 4 30.84 40.81 -2.02
N VAL A 5 30.96 39.60 -1.50
CA VAL A 5 31.34 39.42 -0.08
C VAL A 5 32.29 38.24 0.09
N ALA A 6 33.58 38.44 -0.17
CA ALA A 6 34.70 37.84 0.59
C ALA A 6 36.06 38.09 -0.08
N ALA A 7 36.40 39.34 -0.39
CA ALA A 7 37.78 39.72 -0.66
C ALA A 7 38.11 40.96 0.16
N PHE A 8 38.69 40.77 1.36
CA PHE A 8 39.19 41.87 2.19
C PHE A 8 40.35 42.55 1.46
N PRO A 9 40.20 43.79 0.97
CA PRO A 9 41.25 44.46 0.23
C PRO A 9 42.26 45.05 1.22
N GLY A 10 43.55 44.74 1.04
CA GLY A 10 44.65 45.36 1.80
C GLY A 10 45.39 44.47 2.82
N LEU A 11 45.18 43.15 2.85
CA LEU A 11 45.95 42.23 3.69
C LEU A 11 47.06 41.52 2.91
N SER A 12 48.29 41.54 3.44
CA SER A 12 49.44 40.82 2.90
C SER A 12 49.24 39.30 2.97
N ARG A 13 49.74 38.57 1.95
CA ARG A 13 49.52 37.11 1.76
C ARG A 13 49.86 36.23 2.98
N ARG A 14 50.72 36.71 3.89
CA ARG A 14 51.09 36.00 5.13
C ARG A 14 50.09 36.18 6.26
N ASP A 15 49.35 37.28 6.30
CA ASP A 15 48.36 37.58 7.35
C ASP A 15 47.01 36.89 7.07
N GLN A 16 46.71 36.66 5.80
CA GLN A 16 45.52 35.93 5.37
C GLN A 16 45.52 34.47 5.86
N MET A 17 46.71 33.85 5.96
CA MET A 17 46.90 32.47 6.42
C MET A 17 46.83 32.31 7.95
N ARG A 18 47.08 33.37 8.75
CA ARG A 18 46.96 33.29 10.23
C ARG A 18 45.54 33.55 10.74
N LYS A 19 44.71 34.28 9.99
CA LYS A 19 43.30 34.56 10.37
C LYS A 19 42.31 33.49 9.91
N ALA A 20 42.73 32.53 9.09
CA ALA A 20 41.98 31.30 8.84
C ALA A 20 42.12 30.34 10.03
N GLY A 21 41.66 30.78 11.22
CA GLY A 21 41.43 29.86 12.34
C GLY A 21 40.36 28.82 11.98
N PRO A 22 40.19 27.76 12.78
CA PRO A 22 39.34 26.60 12.46
C PRO A 22 37.83 26.90 12.35
N LEU A 23 37.44 28.18 12.44
CA LEU A 23 36.05 28.63 12.45
C LEU A 23 35.44 28.86 11.05
N PHE A 24 36.23 28.79 9.97
CA PHE A 24 35.71 28.80 8.60
C PHE A 24 35.38 27.39 8.05
N ALA A 25 35.38 26.38 8.92
CA ALA A 25 34.91 25.02 8.65
C ALA A 25 33.45 24.80 9.11
N LEU A 26 32.68 25.87 9.36
CA LEU A 26 31.32 25.79 9.91
C LEU A 26 30.20 26.19 8.94
N GLY A 27 30.51 26.53 7.69
CA GLY A 27 29.51 27.00 6.71
C GLY A 27 29.19 26.05 5.55
N TYR A 28 30.03 25.04 5.30
CA TYR A 28 29.84 24.10 4.19
C TYR A 28 29.40 22.74 4.71
N THR A 29 28.34 22.70 5.53
CA THR A 29 27.58 21.46 5.66
C THR A 29 26.89 21.24 4.32
N CYS A 30 27.58 20.61 3.39
CA CYS A 30 26.99 20.09 2.16
C CYS A 30 25.93 19.08 2.61
N ARG A 31 24.67 19.54 2.67
CA ARG A 31 23.52 18.70 2.92
C ARG A 31 23.40 17.78 1.72
N ARG A 32 24.06 16.61 1.77
CA ARG A 32 23.88 15.58 0.76
C ARG A 32 22.38 15.32 0.63
N PRO A 33 21.77 15.55 -0.54
CA PRO A 33 20.41 15.10 -0.75
C PRO A 33 20.47 13.58 -0.59
N ARG A 34 19.77 13.05 0.42
CA ARG A 34 19.46 11.63 0.43
C ARG A 34 18.58 11.42 -0.79
N HIS A 35 19.19 11.00 -1.90
CA HIS A 35 18.45 10.38 -2.98
C HIS A 35 17.72 9.20 -2.33
N GLY A 36 16.42 9.37 -2.10
CA GLY A 36 15.55 8.27 -1.76
C GLY A 36 15.79 7.23 -2.84
N LEU A 37 16.32 6.07 -2.45
CA LEU A 37 16.41 4.93 -3.35
C LEU A 37 14.99 4.72 -3.85
N SER A 38 14.74 5.19 -5.07
CA SER A 38 13.59 4.79 -5.85
C SER A 38 13.71 3.29 -5.87
N ARG A 39 12.90 2.63 -5.03
CA ARG A 39 12.74 1.18 -5.01
C ARG A 39 12.20 0.87 -6.39
N LYS A 40 13.11 0.72 -7.37
CA LYS A 40 12.78 0.35 -8.72
C LYS A 40 12.09 -0.98 -8.56
N LYS A 41 10.76 -0.96 -8.76
CA LYS A 41 9.97 -2.17 -8.86
C LYS A 41 10.64 -2.97 -9.98
N THR A 42 11.30 -4.05 -9.65
CA THR A 42 11.80 -5.01 -10.63
C THR A 42 10.58 -5.42 -11.44
N MET A 43 10.57 -5.14 -12.74
CA MET A 43 9.42 -5.34 -13.61
C MET A 43 9.32 -6.84 -13.94
N ASN A 44 9.01 -7.64 -12.92
CA ASN A 44 8.80 -9.07 -13.04
C ASN A 44 7.38 -9.25 -13.58
N ALA A 45 7.24 -9.30 -14.91
CA ALA A 45 5.95 -9.40 -15.60
C ALA A 45 5.06 -10.54 -15.06
N LEU A 46 5.67 -11.67 -14.65
CA LEU A 46 4.98 -12.78 -14.01
C LEU A 46 4.40 -12.40 -12.64
N ALA A 47 5.18 -11.72 -11.80
CA ALA A 47 4.72 -11.26 -10.48
C ALA A 47 3.61 -10.21 -10.61
N ASP A 48 3.72 -9.30 -11.59
CA ASP A 48 2.68 -8.32 -11.90
C ASP A 48 1.39 -8.97 -12.42
N LEU A 49 1.48 -10.02 -13.24
CA LEU A 49 0.31 -10.80 -13.69
C LEU A 49 -0.40 -11.47 -12.50
N ILE A 50 0.36 -12.16 -11.65
CA ILE A 50 -0.17 -12.81 -10.44
C ILE A 50 -0.82 -11.76 -9.53
N TYR A 51 -0.15 -10.63 -9.30
CA TYR A 51 -0.70 -9.52 -8.52
C TYR A 51 -2.04 -9.02 -9.09
N ALA A 52 -2.13 -8.86 -10.42
CA ALA A 52 -3.36 -8.43 -11.07
C ALA A 52 -4.51 -9.42 -10.85
N VAL A 53 -4.26 -10.73 -11.00
CA VAL A 53 -5.26 -11.79 -10.77
C VAL A 53 -5.77 -11.76 -9.32
N PHE A 54 -4.87 -11.72 -8.34
CA PHE A 54 -5.25 -11.61 -6.93
C PHE A 54 -6.03 -10.32 -6.64
N SER A 55 -5.63 -9.19 -7.25
CA SER A 55 -6.31 -7.91 -7.09
C SER A 55 -7.76 -7.97 -7.59
N ILE A 56 -7.99 -8.52 -8.78
CA ILE A 56 -9.34 -8.70 -9.34
C ILE A 56 -10.20 -9.59 -8.43
N TYR A 57 -9.63 -10.69 -7.93
CA TYR A 57 -10.34 -11.59 -7.02
C TYR A 57 -10.71 -10.91 -5.69
N ILE A 58 -9.81 -10.08 -5.13
CA ILE A 58 -10.09 -9.28 -3.93
C ILE A 58 -11.24 -8.29 -4.18
N TYR A 59 -11.27 -7.60 -5.32
CA TYR A 59 -12.38 -6.70 -5.65
C TYR A 59 -13.72 -7.42 -5.76
N LEU A 60 -13.75 -8.64 -6.32
CA LEU A 60 -14.96 -9.46 -6.36
C LEU A 60 -15.45 -9.84 -4.95
N LEU A 61 -14.52 -10.17 -4.04
CA LEU A 61 -14.87 -10.44 -2.64
C LEU A 61 -15.38 -9.20 -1.92
N ILE A 62 -14.79 -8.03 -2.17
CA ILE A 62 -15.26 -6.77 -1.62
C ILE A 62 -16.68 -6.48 -2.10
N ALA A 63 -16.97 -6.64 -3.41
CA ALA A 63 -18.31 -6.47 -3.95
C ALA A 63 -19.32 -7.43 -3.29
N THR A 64 -18.93 -8.69 -3.11
CA THR A 64 -19.75 -9.70 -2.42
C THR A 64 -20.03 -9.30 -0.96
N ALA A 65 -19.02 -8.83 -0.24
CA ALA A 65 -19.14 -8.37 1.15
C ALA A 65 -20.08 -7.17 1.27
N ILE A 66 -19.94 -6.18 0.38
CA ILE A 66 -20.79 -4.99 0.34
C ILE A 66 -22.23 -5.39 0.05
N ILE A 67 -22.49 -6.22 -0.95
CA ILE A 67 -23.85 -6.70 -1.28
C ILE A 67 -24.46 -7.45 -0.09
N SER A 68 -23.68 -8.30 0.59
CA SER A 68 -24.11 -9.02 1.78
C SER A 68 -24.49 -8.07 2.92
N TRP A 69 -23.70 -7.03 3.17
CA TRP A 69 -24.00 -6.02 4.19
C TRP A 69 -25.22 -5.18 3.84
N LEU A 70 -25.32 -4.72 2.60
CA LEU A 70 -26.48 -3.97 2.13
C LEU A 70 -27.78 -4.78 2.25
N THR A 71 -27.70 -6.09 2.05
CA THR A 71 -28.80 -7.03 2.28
C THR A 71 -29.13 -7.19 3.77
N ALA A 72 -28.10 -7.36 4.62
CA ALA A 72 -28.28 -7.52 6.06
C ALA A 72 -28.93 -6.29 6.72
N PHE A 73 -28.57 -5.09 6.27
CA PHE A 73 -29.17 -3.82 6.72
C PHE A 73 -30.53 -3.51 6.06
N LYS A 74 -31.09 -4.43 5.27
CA LYS A 74 -32.35 -4.24 4.51
C LYS A 74 -32.35 -3.00 3.60
N ILE A 75 -31.17 -2.54 3.18
CA ILE A 75 -31.01 -1.41 2.26
C ILE A 75 -31.38 -1.85 0.84
N LEU A 76 -31.04 -3.09 0.49
CA LEU A 76 -31.45 -3.73 -0.76
C LEU A 76 -32.61 -4.68 -0.51
N ASN A 77 -33.64 -4.61 -1.35
CA ASN A 77 -34.75 -5.55 -1.31
C ASN A 77 -34.35 -6.86 -2.03
N THR A 78 -34.14 -7.92 -1.27
CA THR A 78 -33.85 -9.27 -1.77
C THR A 78 -35.00 -9.93 -2.51
N GLN A 79 -36.20 -9.33 -2.49
CA GLN A 79 -37.34 -9.79 -3.30
C GLN A 79 -37.11 -9.62 -4.81
N ASN A 80 -36.13 -8.80 -5.22
CA ASN A 80 -35.76 -8.73 -6.62
C ASN A 80 -34.97 -9.99 -7.03
N GLN A 81 -35.51 -10.77 -7.97
CA GLN A 81 -34.91 -11.99 -8.53
C GLN A 81 -33.45 -11.78 -8.97
N PHE A 82 -33.11 -10.58 -9.46
CA PHE A 82 -31.75 -10.25 -9.88
C PHE A 82 -30.75 -10.31 -8.72
N ILE A 83 -31.07 -9.64 -7.60
CA ILE A 83 -30.22 -9.58 -6.40
C ILE A 83 -30.05 -10.99 -5.84
N TYR A 84 -31.14 -11.75 -5.71
CA TYR A 84 -31.11 -13.12 -5.20
C TYR A 84 -30.24 -14.05 -6.06
N THR A 85 -30.37 -13.96 -7.39
CA THR A 85 -29.58 -14.78 -8.31
C THR A 85 -28.10 -14.43 -8.26
N LEU A 86 -27.78 -13.12 -8.21
CA LEU A 86 -26.40 -12.65 -8.12
C LEU A 86 -25.74 -13.06 -6.80
N LEU A 87 -26.43 -12.86 -5.66
CA LEU A 87 -25.94 -13.34 -4.35
C LEU A 87 -25.75 -14.85 -4.38
N GLY A 88 -26.74 -15.62 -4.86
CA GLY A 88 -26.66 -17.07 -4.90
C GLY A 88 -25.49 -17.57 -5.75
N PHE A 89 -25.20 -16.91 -6.87
CA PHE A 89 -24.06 -17.21 -7.72
C PHE A 89 -22.72 -16.91 -7.03
N LEU A 90 -22.59 -15.70 -6.46
CA LEU A 90 -21.40 -15.30 -5.68
C LEU A 90 -21.17 -16.25 -4.50
N TYR A 91 -22.23 -16.60 -3.78
CA TYR A 91 -22.16 -17.51 -2.64
C TYR A 91 -21.68 -18.89 -3.08
N ARG A 92 -22.20 -19.45 -4.18
CA ARG A 92 -21.76 -20.75 -4.70
C ARG A 92 -20.29 -20.77 -5.11
N ILE A 93 -19.80 -19.68 -5.71
CA ILE A 93 -18.38 -19.56 -6.10
C ILE A 93 -17.49 -19.44 -4.86
N THR A 94 -17.94 -18.69 -3.87
CA THR A 94 -17.13 -18.35 -2.69
C THR A 94 -17.27 -19.38 -1.56
N GLU A 95 -18.33 -20.20 -1.56
CA GLU A 95 -18.61 -21.26 -0.59
C GLU A 95 -17.46 -22.24 -0.35
N PRO A 96 -16.76 -22.81 -1.36
CA PRO A 96 -15.64 -23.72 -1.09
C PRO A 96 -14.52 -23.08 -0.25
N VAL A 97 -14.37 -21.76 -0.32
CA VAL A 97 -13.35 -21.00 0.41
C VAL A 97 -13.90 -20.46 1.74
N LEU A 98 -15.17 -20.07 1.80
CA LEU A 98 -15.80 -19.55 3.02
C LEU A 98 -16.27 -20.63 4.00
N ARG A 99 -16.59 -21.84 3.53
CA ARG A 99 -17.11 -22.93 4.37
C ARG A 99 -16.16 -23.32 5.52
N PRO A 100 -14.84 -23.43 5.31
CA PRO A 100 -13.89 -23.64 6.41
C PRO A 100 -13.86 -22.45 7.38
N LEU A 101 -13.88 -21.21 6.87
CA LEU A 101 -13.85 -19.99 7.69
C LEU A 101 -15.08 -19.89 8.60
N ARG A 102 -16.27 -20.25 8.10
CA ARG A 102 -17.52 -20.22 8.88
C ARG A 102 -17.60 -21.26 9.98
N ARG A 103 -16.85 -22.36 9.88
CA ARG A 103 -16.75 -23.34 10.97
C ARG A 103 -15.94 -22.79 12.14
N ILE A 104 -14.99 -21.90 11.87
CA ILE A 104 -14.12 -21.30 12.88
C ILE A 104 -14.80 -20.07 13.50
N ILE A 105 -15.57 -19.32 12.69
CA ILE A 105 -16.14 -18.03 13.09
C ILE A 105 -17.66 -18.10 12.97
N PRO A 106 -18.37 -18.18 14.11
CA PRO A 106 -19.82 -18.08 14.12
C PRO A 106 -20.27 -16.73 13.52
N PRO A 107 -21.36 -16.70 12.74
CA PRO A 107 -21.92 -15.43 12.26
C PRO A 107 -22.36 -14.57 13.45
N LEU A 108 -21.87 -13.32 13.52
CA LEU A 108 -22.21 -12.38 14.58
C LEU A 108 -23.36 -11.50 14.11
N GLY A 109 -24.53 -11.64 14.76
CA GLY A 109 -25.67 -10.74 14.53
C GLY A 109 -26.30 -10.81 13.14
N GLY A 110 -26.23 -11.97 12.47
CA GLY A 110 -26.78 -12.15 11.12
C GLY A 110 -25.92 -11.55 10.00
N ILE A 111 -24.71 -11.08 10.32
CA ILE A 111 -23.76 -10.51 9.38
C ILE A 111 -22.60 -11.50 9.16
N ASP A 112 -22.38 -11.90 7.91
CA ASP A 112 -21.27 -12.76 7.53
C ASP A 112 -19.95 -11.95 7.52
N LEU A 113 -19.10 -12.13 8.54
CA LEU A 113 -17.75 -11.52 8.61
C LEU A 113 -16.69 -12.31 7.80
N SER A 114 -17.02 -13.52 7.39
CA SER A 114 -16.13 -14.41 6.64
C SER A 114 -15.50 -13.79 5.39
N PRO A 115 -16.21 -12.99 4.55
CA PRO A 115 -15.61 -12.34 3.39
C PRO A 115 -14.49 -11.37 3.78
N MET A 116 -14.65 -10.63 4.88
CA MET A 116 -13.66 -9.64 5.33
C MET A 116 -12.36 -10.31 5.75
N ILE A 117 -12.46 -11.43 6.46
CA ILE A 117 -11.30 -12.21 6.92
C ILE A 117 -10.61 -12.87 5.73
N LEU A 118 -11.38 -13.36 4.76
CA LEU A 118 -10.82 -13.91 3.54
C LEU A 118 -10.06 -12.85 2.73
N ILE A 119 -10.59 -11.63 2.62
CA ILE A 119 -9.89 -10.51 1.99
C ILE A 119 -8.56 -10.24 2.68
N LEU A 120 -8.55 -10.18 4.02
CA LEU A 120 -7.32 -9.97 4.79
C LEU A 120 -6.29 -11.07 4.54
N ALA A 121 -6.72 -12.34 4.57
CA ALA A 121 -5.86 -13.48 4.28
C ALA A 121 -5.28 -13.42 2.85
N LEU A 122 -6.08 -13.03 1.86
CA LEU A 122 -5.63 -12.88 0.48
C LEU A 122 -4.65 -11.74 0.29
N TYR A 123 -4.84 -10.60 0.97
CA TYR A 123 -3.85 -9.52 0.97
C TYR A 123 -2.52 -10.01 1.53
N PHE A 124 -2.54 -10.77 2.63
CA PHE A 124 -1.34 -11.33 3.23
C PHE A 124 -0.64 -12.31 2.28
N ILE A 125 -1.39 -13.27 1.72
CA ILE A 125 -0.85 -14.27 0.78
C ILE A 125 -0.29 -13.59 -0.47
N ARG A 126 -1.03 -12.63 -1.05
CA ARG A 126 -0.59 -11.90 -2.25
C ARG A 126 0.73 -11.16 -1.99
N ASN A 127 0.81 -10.41 -0.89
CA ASN A 127 2.01 -9.66 -0.57
C ASN A 127 3.18 -10.61 -0.31
N LEU A 128 2.96 -11.70 0.43
CA LEU A 128 3.98 -12.71 0.68
C LEU A 128 4.49 -13.34 -0.62
N ILE A 129 3.60 -13.74 -1.54
CA ILE A 129 3.98 -14.33 -2.82
C ILE A 129 4.77 -13.33 -3.67
N VAL A 130 4.31 -12.08 -3.79
CA VAL A 130 4.96 -11.05 -4.61
C VAL A 130 6.30 -10.64 -4.03
N ASP A 131 6.43 -10.52 -2.71
CA ASP A 131 7.68 -10.17 -2.05
C ASP A 131 8.74 -11.30 -2.14
N ASN A 132 8.31 -12.57 -2.26
CA ASN A 132 9.22 -13.69 -2.49
C ASN A 132 9.61 -13.87 -3.97
N LEU A 133 8.79 -13.39 -4.91
CA LEU A 133 9.01 -13.49 -6.36
C LEU A 133 9.72 -12.25 -6.97
N GLY A 134 9.77 -11.14 -6.25
CA GLY A 134 10.30 -9.83 -6.68
C GLY A 134 11.70 -9.55 -6.21
#